data_AF-A0A0Q9YDQ3-F1
#
_entry.id   AF-A0A0Q9YDQ3-F1
#
_cell.length_a   1.000
_cell.length_b   1.000
_cell.length_c   1.000
_cell.angle_alpha   90.00
_cell.angle_beta   90.00
_cell.angle_gamma   90.00
#
_symmetry.space_group_name_H-M   'P 1'
#
loop_
_entity.id
_entity.type
_entity.pdbx_description
1 polymer ?
#
loop_
_entity_poly.entity_id
_entity_poly.type
_entity_poly.pdbx_seq_one_letter_code
_entity_poly.pdbx_strand_id
1 'polypeptide(L)'
;MSLDMSSESIWDILPFEVQLLLTEHLIHTDIPLKTLFNLSLTSRRGYDLFNHAGTWREAVNTYFAPIAAQKRTVMKQDPKKLFLQLYQATSTLLKEQDLSFIHFVNACYNQTQPVQLNEAQIDCLQGLLLCVGRTIPQEPVPIEPTALAEYTKRQLNIHTQGLHFASALGNTHFVREHLENHKTAFATPMLSKAAILCAQTGHHLIFNLLLTHKPQAFDASTRRSALMLAADGGFTKIVAQFFHLPADRVIAFTLKKVVSTAITKNYPEILTLTLRGANHNRFAPDIRLAVIFATEKDNDTIVTKAYELAPKSFNSVTIQQIVLIAAKQGNLPLVTLFAKHPDLLCSSQTVQSAIKIAMQHRHEAIALELITAAHAILRLSVKRDLLEMAVAFGFNSIIRELFNQDIKMEPRFYDRLISIAKANLHSDTVRLIKRKMDGLPLEEEKENRTPDWLDTLSDTFCQLKLSSSSYQPTLFETTNVYTPIARTSTRNQPLAITTEEKRILRNVLL
;
A
#
# COMPACT_ATOMS: atom_id res chain seq x y z
N MET A 1 34.48 -5.15 44.28
CA MET A 1 33.75 -6.12 43.44
C MET A 1 33.41 -5.44 42.13
N SER A 2 34.20 -5.69 41.09
CA SER A 2 33.94 -5.21 39.73
C SER A 2 33.03 -6.21 39.03
N LEU A 3 31.76 -5.84 38.85
CA LEU A 3 30.85 -6.61 38.01
C LEU A 3 31.22 -6.35 36.55
N ASP A 4 31.73 -7.39 35.90
CA ASP A 4 31.96 -7.44 34.47
C ASP A 4 30.60 -7.47 33.77
N MET A 5 30.07 -6.28 33.46
CA MET A 5 28.78 -6.10 32.79
C MET A 5 28.95 -6.38 31.29
N SER A 6 28.99 -7.65 30.93
CA SER A 6 28.92 -8.11 29.55
C SER A 6 27.58 -7.73 28.92
N SER A 7 27.50 -6.54 28.30
CA SER A 7 26.50 -6.09 27.31
C SER A 7 24.99 -6.28 27.57
N GLU A 8 24.57 -6.75 28.74
CA GLU A 8 23.15 -6.85 29.08
C GLU A 8 22.66 -5.45 29.46
N SER A 9 21.62 -5.00 28.75
CA SER A 9 20.96 -3.73 29.02
C SER A 9 20.46 -3.75 30.47
N ILE A 10 20.56 -2.63 31.19
CA ILE A 10 19.98 -2.48 32.55
C ILE A 10 18.50 -2.90 32.57
N TRP A 11 17.82 -2.80 31.43
CA TRP A 11 16.45 -3.25 31.22
C TRP A 11 16.26 -4.76 31.35
N ASP A 12 17.26 -5.56 30.98
CA ASP A 12 17.21 -7.03 31.02
C ASP A 12 17.43 -7.57 32.45
N ILE A 13 17.80 -6.72 33.41
CA ILE A 13 18.01 -7.11 34.81
C ILE A 13 16.75 -6.86 35.66
N LEU A 14 15.83 -5.99 35.20
CA LEU A 14 14.62 -5.66 35.95
C LEU A 14 13.61 -6.82 35.96
N PRO A 15 12.88 -7.05 37.07
CA PRO A 15 11.72 -7.96 37.09
C PRO A 15 10.65 -7.55 36.07
N PHE A 16 9.93 -8.51 35.49
CA PHE A 16 8.95 -8.27 34.42
C PHE A 16 7.85 -7.29 34.86
N GLU A 17 7.41 -7.37 36.11
CA GLU A 17 6.41 -6.51 36.73
C GLU A 17 6.87 -5.05 36.80
N VAL A 18 8.16 -4.85 37.09
CA VAL A 18 8.80 -3.52 37.13
C VAL A 18 8.97 -2.96 35.72
N GLN A 19 9.26 -3.80 34.72
CA GLN A 19 9.30 -3.39 33.31
C GLN A 19 7.91 -2.99 32.80
N LEU A 20 6.86 -3.69 33.26
CA LEU A 20 5.48 -3.38 32.94
C LEU A 20 5.05 -2.05 33.56
N LEU A 21 5.33 -1.85 34.85
CA LEU A 21 5.09 -0.60 35.58
C LEU A 21 5.88 0.58 34.99
N LEU A 22 7.14 0.36 34.63
CA LEU A 22 7.94 1.37 33.93
C LEU A 22 7.37 1.68 32.57
N THR A 23 6.90 0.68 31.82
CA THR A 23 6.32 0.91 30.49
C THR A 23 4.98 1.61 30.56
N GLU A 24 4.15 1.26 31.54
CA GLU A 24 2.97 1.99 31.93
C GLU A 24 3.35 3.44 32.26
N HIS A 25 4.37 3.65 33.10
CA HIS A 25 4.89 4.97 33.44
C HIS A 25 5.49 5.74 32.24
N LEU A 26 6.13 5.05 31.28
CA LEU A 26 6.70 5.62 30.06
C LEU A 26 5.60 6.01 29.05
N ILE A 27 4.52 5.23 29.00
CA ILE A 27 3.27 5.58 28.31
C ILE A 27 2.64 6.82 28.98
N HIS A 28 2.77 6.96 30.31
CA HIS A 28 2.26 8.11 31.07
C HIS A 28 3.13 9.38 31.01
N THR A 29 4.42 9.30 30.67
CA THR A 29 5.39 10.43 30.78
C THR A 29 5.81 11.05 29.43
N ASP A 30 5.04 10.82 28.37
CA ASP A 30 5.32 11.30 26.99
C ASP A 30 6.69 10.88 26.45
N ILE A 31 7.16 9.70 26.85
CA ILE A 31 8.30 9.09 26.21
C ILE A 31 7.78 8.42 24.92
N PRO A 32 8.08 8.97 23.73
CA PRO A 32 7.29 8.73 22.52
C PRO A 32 7.22 7.25 22.18
N LEU A 33 6.26 6.85 21.35
CA LEU A 33 6.30 5.58 20.59
C LEU A 33 7.71 5.31 20.02
N LYS A 34 8.44 6.38 19.68
CA LYS A 34 9.85 6.38 19.30
C LYS A 34 10.81 5.89 20.39
N THR A 35 10.58 6.14 21.66
CA THR A 35 11.38 5.64 22.77
C THR A 35 10.91 4.30 23.31
N LEU A 36 9.62 3.95 23.26
CA LEU A 36 9.22 2.53 23.40
C LEU A 36 9.81 1.69 22.26
N PHE A 37 9.86 2.26 21.06
CA PHE A 37 10.57 1.70 19.92
C PHE A 37 12.08 1.69 20.15
N ASN A 38 12.71 2.75 20.66
CA ASN A 38 14.14 2.74 20.97
C ASN A 38 14.47 1.74 22.08
N LEU A 39 13.64 1.62 23.13
CA LEU A 39 13.74 0.61 24.18
C LEU A 39 13.56 -0.81 23.62
N SER A 40 12.69 -0.96 22.62
CA SER A 40 12.53 -2.20 21.87
C SER A 40 13.73 -2.54 20.99
N LEU A 41 14.47 -1.52 20.52
CA LEU A 41 15.67 -1.70 19.72
C LEU A 41 16.92 -1.93 20.58
N THR A 42 16.92 -1.43 21.81
CA THR A 42 18.08 -1.51 22.72
C THR A 42 18.01 -2.69 23.69
N SER A 43 16.87 -3.39 23.79
CA SER A 43 16.74 -4.60 24.62
C SER A 43 15.75 -5.60 24.05
N ARG A 44 16.05 -6.89 24.21
CA ARG A 44 15.16 -7.99 23.81
C ARG A 44 13.84 -7.91 24.56
N ARG A 45 13.86 -7.58 25.86
CA ARG A 45 12.64 -7.46 26.67
C ARG A 45 11.78 -6.25 26.31
N GLY A 46 12.37 -5.13 25.91
CA GLY A 46 11.63 -3.99 25.36
C GLY A 46 10.91 -4.35 24.06
N TYR A 47 11.53 -5.19 23.22
CA TYR A 47 10.90 -5.73 22.01
C TYR A 47 9.74 -6.66 22.34
N ASP A 48 9.96 -7.59 23.27
CA ASP A 48 8.93 -8.52 23.71
C ASP A 48 7.73 -7.76 24.30
N LEU A 49 7.98 -6.70 25.07
CA LEU A 49 6.93 -5.86 25.66
C LEU A 49 6.21 -4.98 24.63
N PHE A 50 6.92 -4.37 23.67
CA PHE A 50 6.33 -3.63 22.56
C PHE A 50 5.46 -4.51 21.64
N ASN A 51 5.71 -5.83 21.64
CA ASN A 51 4.91 -6.81 20.92
C ASN A 51 3.97 -7.60 21.82
N HIS A 52 3.95 -7.32 23.13
CA HIS A 52 3.08 -8.01 24.07
C HIS A 52 1.64 -7.52 23.90
N ALA A 53 0.77 -8.42 23.41
CA ALA A 53 -0.62 -8.09 23.14
C ALA A 53 -1.41 -7.64 24.40
N GLY A 54 -1.02 -8.11 25.59
CA GLY A 54 -1.65 -7.72 26.86
C GLY A 54 -1.46 -6.24 27.17
N THR A 55 -0.28 -5.69 26.90
CA THR A 55 0.05 -4.28 27.19
C THR A 55 -0.80 -3.34 26.33
N TRP A 56 -0.92 -3.64 25.04
CA TRP A 56 -1.77 -2.87 24.13
C TRP A 56 -3.25 -3.01 24.46
N ARG A 57 -3.68 -4.19 24.90
CA ARG A 57 -5.07 -4.40 25.35
C ARG A 57 -5.38 -3.54 26.57
N GLU A 58 -4.47 -3.49 27.53
CA GLU A 58 -4.63 -2.65 28.71
C GLU A 58 -4.64 -1.17 28.34
N ALA A 59 -3.73 -0.72 27.47
CA ALA A 59 -3.75 0.66 26.99
C ALA A 59 -5.09 1.03 26.31
N VAL A 60 -5.65 0.14 25.48
CA VAL A 60 -6.97 0.38 24.85
C VAL A 60 -8.08 0.40 25.90
N ASN A 61 -8.06 -0.48 26.90
CA ASN A 61 -9.04 -0.48 27.98
C ASN A 61 -8.95 0.79 28.84
N THR A 62 -7.74 1.23 29.18
CA THR A 62 -7.51 2.39 30.06
C THR A 62 -7.94 3.69 29.39
N TYR A 63 -7.56 3.90 28.13
CA TYR A 63 -7.78 5.17 27.44
C TYR A 63 -9.02 5.22 26.56
N PHE A 64 -9.53 4.05 26.13
CA PHE A 64 -10.61 3.96 25.13
C PHE A 64 -11.63 2.88 25.49
N ALA A 65 -11.95 2.70 26.77
CA ALA A 65 -12.81 1.63 27.28
C ALA A 65 -14.12 1.39 26.49
N PRO A 66 -14.92 2.43 26.13
CA PRO A 66 -16.16 2.22 25.39
C PRO A 66 -15.93 1.64 24.00
N ILE A 67 -14.83 2.03 23.36
CA ILE A 67 -14.45 1.55 22.02
C ILE A 67 -13.88 0.13 22.11
N ALA A 68 -13.13 -0.18 23.18
CA ALA A 68 -12.67 -1.53 23.48
C ALA A 68 -13.85 -2.52 23.57
N ALA A 69 -14.92 -2.10 24.24
CA ALA A 69 -16.15 -2.89 24.38
C ALA A 69 -16.89 -3.09 23.03
N GLN A 70 -16.89 -2.09 22.15
CA GLN A 70 -17.50 -2.18 20.82
C GLN A 70 -16.66 -3.02 19.84
N LYS A 71 -15.33 -2.96 19.95
CA LYS A 71 -14.38 -3.61 19.02
C LYS A 71 -13.69 -4.83 19.63
N ARG A 72 -14.40 -5.62 20.45
CA ARG A 72 -13.87 -6.81 21.14
C ARG A 72 -13.18 -7.81 20.21
N THR A 73 -13.70 -8.01 19.00
CA THR A 73 -13.11 -8.93 18.01
C THR A 73 -11.75 -8.43 17.51
N VAL A 74 -11.67 -7.17 17.10
CA VAL A 74 -10.42 -6.52 16.64
C VAL A 74 -9.40 -6.46 17.76
N MET A 75 -9.84 -6.12 18.97
CA MET A 75 -8.98 -6.07 20.17
C MET A 75 -8.41 -7.46 20.55
N LYS A 76 -9.14 -8.54 20.28
CA LYS A 76 -8.64 -9.92 20.47
C LYS A 76 -7.62 -10.31 19.40
N GLN A 77 -7.82 -9.86 18.15
CA GLN A 77 -6.97 -10.20 17.01
C GLN A 77 -5.66 -9.41 17.01
N ASP A 78 -5.74 -8.07 17.13
CA ASP A 78 -4.59 -7.17 17.02
C ASP A 78 -4.82 -5.89 17.84
N PRO A 79 -4.64 -5.94 19.18
CA PRO A 79 -4.85 -4.79 20.06
C PRO A 79 -3.86 -3.65 19.77
N LYS A 80 -2.66 -3.95 19.27
CA LYS A 80 -1.64 -2.96 18.90
C LYS A 80 -2.10 -2.11 17.73
N LYS A 81 -2.55 -2.74 16.65
CA LYS A 81 -3.10 -2.02 15.49
C LYS A 81 -4.31 -1.18 15.87
N LEU A 82 -5.20 -1.71 16.72
CA LEU A 82 -6.35 -0.94 17.22
C LEU A 82 -5.89 0.29 18.01
N PHE A 83 -4.96 0.14 18.96
CA PHE A 83 -4.43 1.27 19.73
C PHE A 83 -3.81 2.33 18.82
N LEU A 84 -2.96 1.93 17.87
CA LEU A 84 -2.31 2.86 16.95
C LEU A 84 -3.32 3.64 16.10
N GLN A 85 -4.40 3.00 15.65
CA GLN A 85 -5.48 3.68 14.93
C GLN A 85 -6.19 4.73 15.80
N LEU A 86 -6.53 4.38 17.05
CA LEU A 86 -7.18 5.28 17.99
C LEU A 86 -6.26 6.44 18.40
N TYR A 87 -4.99 6.15 18.67
CA TYR A 87 -3.97 7.14 18.98
C TYR A 87 -3.76 8.13 17.83
N GLN A 88 -3.64 7.65 16.58
CA GLN A 88 -3.47 8.50 15.41
C GLN A 88 -4.68 9.42 15.20
N ALA A 89 -5.90 8.87 15.28
CA ALA A 89 -7.13 9.66 15.16
C ALA A 89 -7.24 10.73 16.26
N THR A 90 -6.96 10.35 17.52
CA THR A 90 -6.97 11.26 18.66
C THR A 90 -5.93 12.36 18.52
N SER A 91 -4.69 11.99 18.18
CA SER A 91 -3.57 12.92 18.06
C SER A 91 -3.78 13.94 16.94
N THR A 92 -4.38 13.52 15.82
CA THR A 92 -4.69 14.45 14.72
C THR A 92 -5.68 15.52 15.18
N LEU A 93 -6.75 15.13 15.89
CA LEU A 93 -7.75 16.07 16.38
C LEU A 93 -7.22 16.98 17.50
N LEU A 94 -6.41 16.44 18.42
CA LEU A 94 -5.77 17.26 19.47
C LEU A 94 -4.85 18.32 18.86
N LYS A 95 -4.09 17.98 17.81
CA LYS A 95 -3.20 18.92 17.12
C LYS A 95 -3.93 20.09 16.46
N GLU A 96 -5.21 19.93 16.10
CA GLU A 96 -6.02 21.05 15.58
C GLU A 96 -6.27 22.14 16.65
N GLN A 97 -6.01 21.85 17.92
CA GLN A 97 -6.16 22.77 19.07
C GLN A 97 -4.82 23.01 19.79
N ASP A 98 -3.70 22.75 19.11
CA ASP A 98 -2.34 22.83 19.68
C ASP A 98 -2.16 21.93 20.94
N LEU A 99 -2.90 20.83 21.00
CA LEU A 99 -2.79 19.82 22.04
C LEU A 99 -2.03 18.60 21.54
N SER A 100 -1.46 17.88 22.49
CA SER A 100 -0.80 16.59 22.29
C SER A 100 -1.48 15.50 23.11
N PHE A 101 -1.19 14.23 22.82
CA PHE A 101 -1.81 13.10 23.51
C PHE A 101 -1.52 13.09 25.03
N ILE A 102 -0.38 13.62 25.48
CA ILE A 102 -0.07 13.75 26.91
C ILE A 102 -1.06 14.65 27.65
N HIS A 103 -1.60 15.69 26.99
CA HIS A 103 -2.64 16.52 27.61
C HIS A 103 -3.91 15.71 27.88
N PHE A 104 -4.26 14.78 26.99
CA PHE A 104 -5.38 13.86 27.21
C PHE A 104 -5.08 12.84 28.31
N VAL A 105 -3.87 12.29 28.37
CA VAL A 105 -3.46 11.40 29.47
C VAL A 105 -3.54 12.13 30.81
N ASN A 106 -2.98 13.32 30.93
CA ASN A 106 -3.05 14.13 32.15
C ASN A 106 -4.49 14.45 32.56
N ALA A 107 -5.34 14.77 31.57
CA ALA A 107 -6.77 14.98 31.79
C ALA A 107 -7.49 13.71 32.30
N CYS A 108 -7.09 12.51 31.87
CA CYS A 108 -7.63 11.25 32.38
C CYS A 108 -7.28 10.99 33.85
N TYR A 109 -6.13 11.47 34.32
CA TYR A 109 -5.65 11.26 35.68
C TYR A 109 -5.99 12.40 36.65
N ASN A 110 -6.81 13.37 36.22
CA ASN A 110 -7.12 14.60 36.98
C ASN A 110 -5.86 15.34 37.47
N GLN A 111 -4.72 15.12 36.80
CA GLN A 111 -3.48 15.82 37.07
C GLN A 111 -3.47 17.10 36.24
N THR A 112 -4.35 18.04 36.57
CA THR A 112 -4.23 19.41 36.09
C THR A 112 -3.07 20.08 36.83
N GLN A 113 -1.84 19.70 36.47
CA GLN A 113 -0.71 20.62 36.63
C GLN A 113 -1.02 21.90 35.81
N PRO A 114 -0.45 23.06 36.18
CA PRO A 114 -0.81 24.36 35.62
C PRO A 114 -0.21 24.56 34.23
N VAL A 115 -0.58 23.69 33.28
CA VAL A 115 -0.48 24.05 31.87
C VAL A 115 -1.57 25.08 31.64
N GLN A 116 -1.18 26.29 31.24
CA GLN A 116 -2.09 27.36 30.88
C GLN A 116 -2.84 26.98 29.60
N LEU A 117 -3.90 26.19 29.74
CA LEU A 117 -4.81 25.83 28.66
C LEU A 117 -5.87 26.91 28.51
N ASN A 118 -6.16 27.29 27.27
CA ASN A 118 -7.29 28.17 26.99
C ASN A 118 -8.63 27.40 27.07
N GLU A 119 -9.75 28.12 27.10
CA GLU A 119 -11.08 27.52 27.22
C GLU A 119 -11.39 26.52 26.08
N ALA A 120 -11.00 26.82 24.85
CA ALA A 120 -11.24 25.92 23.70
C ALA A 120 -10.47 24.60 23.82
N GLN A 121 -9.24 24.64 24.35
CA GLN A 121 -8.43 23.46 24.65
C GLN A 121 -9.05 22.63 25.77
N ILE A 122 -9.56 23.28 26.81
CA ILE A 122 -10.28 22.60 27.91
C ILE A 122 -11.54 21.93 27.36
N ASP A 123 -12.36 22.63 26.58
CA ASP A 123 -13.58 22.09 25.96
C ASP A 123 -13.26 20.90 25.04
N CYS A 124 -12.14 20.95 24.30
CA CYS A 124 -11.64 19.86 23.46
C CYS A 124 -11.30 18.61 24.29
N LEU A 125 -10.54 18.77 25.38
CA LEU A 125 -10.17 17.66 26.27
C LEU A 125 -11.39 17.09 26.99
N GLN A 126 -12.31 17.95 27.46
CA GLN A 126 -13.56 17.52 28.08
C GLN A 126 -14.43 16.75 27.09
N GLY A 127 -14.53 17.22 25.84
CA GLY A 127 -15.25 16.49 24.78
C GLY A 127 -14.65 15.11 24.51
N LEU A 128 -13.32 15.00 24.47
CA LEU A 128 -12.64 13.71 24.33
C LEU A 128 -12.90 12.79 25.54
N LEU A 129 -12.79 13.30 26.77
CA LEU A 129 -13.09 12.55 28.00
C LEU A 129 -14.53 12.01 28.00
N LEU A 130 -15.49 12.86 27.60
CA LEU A 130 -16.89 12.49 27.47
C LEU A 130 -17.06 11.35 26.44
N CYS A 131 -16.41 11.47 25.28
CA CYS A 131 -16.41 10.43 24.24
C CYS A 131 -15.84 9.09 24.74
N VAL A 132 -14.82 9.09 25.59
CA VAL A 132 -14.25 7.86 26.16
C VAL A 132 -14.95 7.41 27.45
N GLY A 133 -16.11 7.98 27.78
CA GLY A 133 -16.96 7.56 28.90
C GLY A 133 -16.40 7.93 30.27
N ARG A 134 -15.52 8.94 30.33
CA ARG A 134 -15.03 9.50 31.60
C ARG A 134 -15.98 10.59 32.08
N THR A 135 -16.22 10.63 33.39
CA THR A 135 -17.04 11.66 34.02
C THR A 135 -16.32 12.99 33.98
N ILE A 136 -16.93 14.00 33.36
CA ILE A 136 -16.46 15.38 33.48
C ILE A 136 -16.90 15.90 34.85
N PRO A 137 -16.02 16.58 35.61
CA PRO A 137 -16.43 17.32 36.80
C PRO A 137 -17.56 18.28 36.43
N GLN A 138 -18.74 18.11 37.05
CA GLN A 138 -19.85 19.01 36.80
C GLN A 138 -19.59 20.34 37.50
N GLU A 139 -19.42 21.39 36.69
CA GLU A 139 -19.47 22.76 37.21
C GLU A 139 -20.90 23.07 37.67
N PRO A 140 -21.08 23.74 38.81
CA PRO A 140 -22.40 24.12 39.30
C PRO A 140 -23.10 25.01 38.26
N VAL A 141 -24.37 24.69 37.97
CA VAL A 141 -25.16 25.46 37.01
C VAL A 141 -25.34 26.89 37.54
N PRO A 142 -24.88 27.91 36.81
CA PRO A 142 -25.00 29.29 37.27
C PRO A 142 -26.48 29.74 37.26
N ILE A 143 -26.85 30.55 38.26
CA ILE A 143 -28.21 31.07 38.43
C ILE A 143 -28.44 32.31 37.53
N GLU A 144 -27.39 33.09 37.28
CA GLU A 144 -27.50 34.31 36.48
C GLU A 144 -27.75 34.00 35.00
N PRO A 145 -28.72 34.66 34.32
CA PRO A 145 -29.07 34.36 32.94
C PRO A 145 -27.93 34.47 31.93
N THR A 146 -27.02 35.42 32.12
CA THR A 146 -25.84 35.64 31.26
C THR A 146 -24.84 34.50 31.42
N ALA A 147 -24.50 34.15 32.65
CA ALA A 147 -23.63 33.02 32.96
C ALA A 147 -24.25 31.67 32.53
N LEU A 148 -25.58 31.53 32.61
CA LEU A 148 -26.30 30.35 32.13
C LEU A 148 -26.22 30.21 30.60
N ALA A 149 -26.29 31.32 29.86
CA ALA A 149 -26.13 31.30 28.41
C ALA A 149 -24.70 30.90 28.00
N GLU A 150 -23.68 31.42 28.67
CA GLU A 150 -22.28 31.04 28.46
C GLU A 150 -22.02 29.58 28.84
N TYR A 151 -22.53 29.13 29.97
CA TYR A 151 -22.48 27.73 30.39
C TYR A 151 -23.11 26.81 29.35
N THR A 152 -24.30 27.15 28.84
CA THR A 152 -25.00 26.37 27.81
C THR A 152 -24.21 26.31 26.51
N LYS A 153 -23.61 27.43 26.09
CA LYS A 153 -22.74 27.51 24.92
C LYS A 153 -21.50 26.63 25.09
N ARG A 154 -20.88 26.65 26.27
CA ARG A 154 -19.72 25.82 26.60
C ARG A 154 -20.06 24.33 26.61
N GLN A 155 -21.18 23.94 27.22
CA GLN A 155 -21.66 22.55 27.16
C GLN A 155 -21.90 22.10 25.72
N LEU A 156 -22.52 22.93 24.88
CA LEU A 156 -22.70 22.62 23.46
C LEU A 156 -21.36 22.44 22.73
N ASN A 157 -20.34 23.25 23.04
CA ASN A 157 -18.99 23.09 22.49
C ASN A 157 -18.36 21.76 22.93
N ILE A 158 -18.42 21.42 24.21
CA ILE A 158 -17.92 20.15 24.76
C ILE A 158 -18.58 18.96 24.05
N HIS A 159 -19.91 18.96 23.94
CA HIS A 159 -20.65 17.91 23.23
C HIS A 159 -20.31 17.86 21.73
N THR A 160 -20.04 19.00 21.10
CA THR A 160 -19.60 19.08 19.71
C THR A 160 -18.23 18.45 19.51
N GLN A 161 -17.26 18.76 20.38
CA GLN A 161 -15.93 18.14 20.36
C GLN A 161 -16.05 16.64 20.62
N GLY A 162 -16.85 16.23 21.60
CA GLY A 162 -17.14 14.84 21.88
C GLY A 162 -17.73 14.10 20.68
N LEU A 163 -18.66 14.72 19.93
CA LEU A 163 -19.20 14.16 18.70
C LEU A 163 -18.12 13.97 17.63
N HIS A 164 -17.19 14.92 17.47
CA HIS A 164 -16.08 14.83 16.52
C HIS A 164 -15.12 13.70 16.88
N PHE A 165 -14.69 13.62 18.15
CA PHE A 165 -13.86 12.50 18.62
C PHE A 165 -14.56 11.16 18.48
N ALA A 166 -15.82 11.04 18.89
CA ALA A 166 -16.58 9.81 18.77
C ALA A 166 -16.72 9.36 17.30
N SER A 167 -16.91 10.32 16.40
CA SER A 167 -16.98 10.10 14.96
C SER A 167 -15.66 9.62 14.37
N ALA A 168 -14.51 10.13 14.85
CA ALA A 168 -13.19 9.70 14.39
C ALA A 168 -12.73 8.37 15.01
N LEU A 169 -13.12 8.09 16.26
CA LEU A 169 -12.71 6.89 16.99
C LEU A 169 -13.64 5.69 16.73
N GLY A 170 -14.84 5.96 16.23
CA GLY A 170 -15.83 4.94 15.93
C GLY A 170 -16.68 4.55 17.13
N ASN A 171 -16.86 5.45 18.10
CA ASN A 171 -17.74 5.21 19.25
C ASN A 171 -19.21 5.39 18.84
N THR A 172 -19.81 4.32 18.32
CA THR A 172 -21.16 4.37 17.73
C THR A 172 -22.24 4.59 18.78
N HIS A 173 -22.08 4.02 19.99
CA HIS A 173 -23.01 4.23 21.10
C HIS A 173 -23.12 5.70 21.48
N PHE A 174 -21.96 6.34 21.70
CA PHE A 174 -21.89 7.74 22.08
C PHE A 174 -22.57 8.63 21.05
N VAL A 175 -22.27 8.45 19.76
CA VAL A 175 -22.89 9.26 18.70
C VAL A 175 -24.39 9.05 18.67
N ARG A 176 -24.88 7.81 18.75
CA ARG A 176 -26.32 7.53 18.75
C ARG A 176 -27.02 8.25 19.90
N GLU A 177 -26.55 8.02 21.13
CA GLU A 177 -27.10 8.63 22.33
C GLU A 177 -27.06 10.17 22.27
N HIS A 178 -25.94 10.74 21.80
CA HIS A 178 -25.80 12.19 21.67
C HIS A 178 -26.77 12.79 20.64
N LEU A 179 -26.95 12.16 19.48
CA LEU A 179 -27.90 12.62 18.47
C LEU A 179 -29.36 12.46 18.95
N GLU A 180 -29.66 11.42 19.74
CA GLU A 180 -31.00 11.20 20.32
C GLU A 180 -31.33 12.23 21.41
N ASN A 181 -30.36 12.58 22.27
CA ASN A 181 -30.55 13.52 23.37
C ASN A 181 -30.50 14.99 22.91
N HIS A 182 -29.82 15.29 21.80
CA HIS A 182 -29.58 16.67 21.34
C HIS A 182 -30.10 16.93 19.92
N LYS A 183 -31.29 16.39 19.58
CA LYS A 183 -31.83 16.36 18.20
C LYS A 183 -31.84 17.71 17.46
N THR A 184 -31.95 18.82 18.17
CA THR A 184 -32.03 20.18 17.59
C THR A 184 -30.79 21.03 17.85
N ALA A 185 -29.86 20.58 18.71
CA ALA A 185 -28.80 21.44 19.22
C ALA A 185 -27.59 21.54 18.27
N PHE A 186 -27.33 20.51 17.46
CA PHE A 186 -26.15 20.51 16.59
C PHE A 186 -26.35 21.35 15.34
N ALA A 187 -25.48 22.35 15.18
CA ALA A 187 -25.40 23.15 13.97
C ALA A 187 -24.91 22.31 12.78
N THR A 188 -25.33 22.70 11.57
CA THR A 188 -24.96 22.03 10.33
C THR A 188 -23.44 21.83 10.16
N PRO A 189 -22.57 22.85 10.36
CA PRO A 189 -21.12 22.67 10.21
C PRO A 189 -20.52 21.61 11.14
N MET A 190 -21.11 21.42 12.32
CA MET A 190 -20.65 20.44 13.31
C MET A 190 -20.89 19.01 12.83
N LEU A 191 -22.10 18.75 12.30
CA LEU A 191 -22.46 17.46 11.71
C LEU A 191 -21.65 17.19 10.43
N SER A 192 -21.37 18.23 9.63
CA SER A 192 -20.51 18.11 8.45
C SER A 192 -19.09 17.68 8.80
N LYS A 193 -18.46 18.32 9.81
CA LYS A 193 -17.12 17.91 10.27
C LYS A 193 -17.14 16.47 10.81
N ALA A 194 -18.15 16.10 11.60
CA ALA A 194 -18.31 14.73 12.10
C ALA A 194 -18.39 13.69 10.97
N ALA A 195 -19.14 13.97 9.90
CA ALA A 195 -19.25 13.08 8.75
C ALA A 195 -17.95 12.98 7.93
N ILE A 196 -17.22 14.10 7.77
CA ILE A 196 -15.89 14.09 7.14
C ILE A 196 -14.95 13.19 7.94
N LEU A 197 -14.93 13.31 9.28
CA LEU A 197 -14.11 12.46 10.14
C LEU A 197 -14.47 10.97 10.01
N CYS A 198 -15.77 10.65 9.96
CA CYS A 198 -16.22 9.27 9.72
C CYS A 198 -15.74 8.75 8.36
N ALA A 199 -15.78 9.59 7.31
CA ALA A 199 -15.32 9.23 5.98
C ALA A 199 -13.80 9.05 5.90
N GLN A 200 -13.02 9.80 6.70
CA GLN A 200 -11.57 9.63 6.80
C GLN A 200 -11.15 8.36 7.54
N THR A 201 -11.99 7.89 8.46
CA THR A 201 -11.64 6.80 9.39
C THR A 201 -12.41 5.50 9.12
N GLY A 202 -13.41 5.54 8.23
CA GLY A 202 -14.14 4.36 7.77
C GLY A 202 -15.31 3.92 8.66
N HIS A 203 -15.77 4.76 9.59
CA HIS A 203 -16.84 4.43 10.53
C HIS A 203 -18.24 4.59 9.90
N HIS A 204 -18.56 3.73 8.93
CA HIS A 204 -19.79 3.76 8.13
C HIS A 204 -21.11 3.74 8.92
N LEU A 205 -21.13 3.11 10.10
CA LEU A 205 -22.34 3.09 10.95
C LEU A 205 -22.64 4.49 11.51
N ILE A 206 -21.61 5.20 11.95
CA ILE A 206 -21.74 6.57 12.45
C ILE A 206 -22.10 7.51 11.29
N PHE A 207 -21.44 7.36 10.14
CA PHE A 207 -21.78 8.12 8.94
C PHE A 207 -23.26 7.97 8.58
N ASN A 208 -23.80 6.75 8.66
CA ASN A 208 -25.22 6.49 8.42
C ASN A 208 -26.13 7.16 9.46
N LEU A 209 -25.76 7.12 10.75
CA LEU A 209 -26.49 7.80 11.81
C LEU A 209 -26.54 9.31 11.58
N LEU A 210 -25.42 9.91 11.19
CA LEU A 210 -25.34 11.34 10.87
C LEU A 210 -26.20 11.69 9.65
N LEU A 211 -26.14 10.88 8.58
CA LEU A 211 -26.97 11.07 7.38
C LEU A 211 -28.47 10.98 7.69
N THR A 212 -28.89 9.98 8.48
CA THR A 212 -30.31 9.77 8.81
C THR A 212 -30.85 10.82 9.78
N HIS A 213 -30.01 11.34 10.67
CA HIS A 213 -30.42 12.35 11.64
C HIS A 213 -30.74 13.71 11.01
N LYS A 214 -29.87 14.21 10.11
CA LYS A 214 -30.09 15.50 9.43
C LYS A 214 -29.51 15.49 8.00
N PRO A 215 -30.19 14.89 7.01
CA PRO A 215 -29.67 14.76 5.64
C PRO A 215 -29.30 16.10 4.98
N GLN A 216 -30.01 17.17 5.35
CA GLN A 216 -29.81 18.52 4.84
C GLN A 216 -28.56 19.21 5.42
N ALA A 217 -27.94 18.64 6.46
CA ALA A 217 -26.69 19.18 7.01
C ALA A 217 -25.50 19.00 6.03
N PHE A 218 -25.58 18.03 5.12
CA PHE A 218 -24.48 17.73 4.21
C PHE A 218 -24.68 18.53 2.93
N ASP A 219 -24.07 19.70 2.87
CA ASP A 219 -23.97 20.48 1.65
C ASP A 219 -23.12 19.77 0.58
N ALA A 220 -23.14 20.34 -0.62
CA ALA A 220 -22.35 19.90 -1.77
C ALA A 220 -20.86 19.67 -1.41
N SER A 221 -20.26 20.66 -0.75
CA SER A 221 -18.83 20.66 -0.41
C SER A 221 -18.48 19.51 0.54
N THR A 222 -19.28 19.34 1.59
CA THR A 222 -19.11 18.28 2.59
C THR A 222 -19.25 16.91 1.95
N ARG A 223 -20.27 16.69 1.11
CA ARG A 223 -20.48 15.42 0.40
C ARG A 223 -19.29 15.07 -0.49
N ARG A 224 -18.77 16.04 -1.25
CA ARG A 224 -17.59 15.85 -2.09
C ARG A 224 -16.35 15.47 -1.27
N SER A 225 -16.08 16.21 -0.20
CA SER A 225 -14.92 15.97 0.67
C SER A 225 -15.01 14.59 1.32
N ALA A 226 -16.16 14.26 1.90
CA ALA A 226 -16.38 12.96 2.50
C ALA A 226 -16.30 11.81 1.48
N LEU A 227 -16.86 11.94 0.27
CA LEU A 227 -16.74 10.92 -0.77
C LEU A 227 -15.28 10.71 -1.21
N MET A 228 -14.52 11.79 -1.39
CA MET A 228 -13.10 11.68 -1.75
C MET A 228 -12.29 10.99 -0.65
N LEU A 229 -12.51 11.36 0.60
CA LEU A 229 -11.77 10.79 1.74
C LEU A 229 -12.15 9.33 1.96
N ALA A 230 -13.44 8.98 1.78
CA ALA A 230 -13.90 7.60 1.82
C ALA A 230 -13.29 6.75 0.70
N ALA A 231 -13.22 7.29 -0.51
CA ALA A 231 -12.59 6.63 -1.64
C ALA A 231 -11.08 6.46 -1.44
N ASP A 232 -10.41 7.49 -0.91
CA ASP A 232 -8.97 7.46 -0.63
C ASP A 232 -8.60 6.44 0.45
N GLY A 233 -9.46 6.26 1.45
CA GLY A 233 -9.30 5.25 2.50
C GLY A 233 -9.80 3.84 2.14
N GLY A 234 -10.37 3.62 0.95
CA GLY A 234 -10.89 2.31 0.55
C GLY A 234 -12.20 1.91 1.26
N PHE A 235 -12.95 2.88 1.80
CA PHE A 235 -14.15 2.61 2.61
C PHE A 235 -15.40 2.42 1.75
N THR A 236 -15.48 1.27 1.07
CA THR A 236 -16.55 0.88 0.14
C THR A 236 -17.97 1.11 0.68
N LYS A 237 -18.23 0.83 1.96
CA LYS A 237 -19.56 1.03 2.57
C LYS A 237 -20.00 2.50 2.63
N ILE A 238 -19.06 3.41 2.91
CA ILE A 238 -19.35 4.85 2.93
C ILE A 238 -19.53 5.34 1.50
N VAL A 239 -18.67 4.91 0.58
CA VAL A 239 -18.80 5.23 -0.85
C VAL A 239 -20.17 4.79 -1.39
N ALA A 240 -20.64 3.58 -1.05
CA ALA A 240 -21.94 3.08 -1.46
C ALA A 240 -23.11 3.97 -0.99
N GLN A 241 -23.03 4.52 0.23
CA GLN A 241 -24.09 5.39 0.77
C GLN A 241 -24.30 6.65 -0.07
N PHE A 242 -23.27 7.17 -0.74
CA PHE A 242 -23.42 8.33 -1.63
C PHE A 242 -24.24 8.04 -2.88
N PHE A 243 -24.29 6.79 -3.36
CA PHE A 243 -25.08 6.41 -4.53
C PHE A 243 -26.57 6.20 -4.22
N HIS A 244 -26.95 6.16 -2.93
CA HIS A 244 -28.35 6.10 -2.50
C HIS A 244 -28.95 7.50 -2.25
N LEU A 245 -28.14 8.54 -2.21
CA LEU A 245 -28.62 9.92 -2.07
C LEU A 245 -29.18 10.41 -3.42
N PRO A 246 -30.25 11.23 -3.43
CA PRO A 246 -30.80 11.78 -4.65
C PRO A 246 -29.69 12.48 -5.45
N ALA A 247 -29.55 12.10 -6.72
CA ALA A 247 -28.37 12.33 -7.55
C ALA A 247 -28.00 13.82 -7.63
N ASP A 248 -27.10 14.23 -6.75
CA ASP A 248 -26.60 15.59 -6.68
C ASP A 248 -25.59 15.79 -7.82
N ARG A 249 -25.74 16.87 -8.61
CA ARG A 249 -24.79 17.20 -9.70
C ARG A 249 -23.34 17.29 -9.21
N VAL A 250 -23.16 17.57 -7.92
CA VAL A 250 -21.90 17.69 -7.21
C VAL A 250 -21.12 16.37 -7.17
N ILE A 251 -21.82 15.24 -7.10
CA ILE A 251 -21.20 13.91 -7.07
C ILE A 251 -20.47 13.67 -8.40
N ALA A 252 -21.06 14.05 -9.54
CA ALA A 252 -20.53 13.75 -10.87
C ALA A 252 -19.10 14.28 -11.12
N PHE A 253 -18.77 15.49 -10.67
CA PHE A 253 -17.40 16.02 -10.80
C PHE A 253 -16.40 15.25 -9.92
N THR A 254 -16.87 14.85 -8.73
CA THR A 254 -16.07 14.12 -7.75
C THR A 254 -15.81 12.68 -8.20
N LEU A 255 -16.75 12.06 -8.92
CA LEU A 255 -16.62 10.68 -9.39
C LEU A 255 -15.39 10.44 -10.26
N LYS A 256 -14.94 11.43 -11.04
CA LYS A 256 -13.70 11.33 -11.84
C LYS A 256 -12.49 11.03 -10.94
N LYS A 257 -12.36 11.81 -9.86
CA LYS A 257 -11.29 11.63 -8.88
C LYS A 257 -11.45 10.32 -8.11
N VAL A 258 -12.69 9.93 -7.78
CA VAL A 258 -12.96 8.63 -7.13
C VAL A 258 -12.55 7.45 -8.00
N VAL A 259 -12.87 7.47 -9.31
CA VAL A 259 -12.44 6.44 -10.27
C VAL A 259 -10.92 6.38 -10.35
N SER A 260 -10.26 7.53 -10.50
CA SER A 260 -8.79 7.60 -10.54
C SER A 260 -8.17 7.06 -9.24
N THR A 261 -8.67 7.45 -8.07
CA THR A 261 -8.21 6.96 -6.78
C THR A 261 -8.44 5.46 -6.63
N ALA A 262 -9.61 4.95 -7.02
CA ALA A 262 -9.92 3.52 -6.94
C ALA A 262 -9.00 2.68 -7.83
N ILE A 263 -8.65 3.18 -9.02
CA ILE A 263 -7.73 2.49 -9.92
C ILE A 263 -6.30 2.55 -9.39
N THR A 264 -5.83 3.73 -9.00
CA THR A 264 -4.44 3.92 -8.55
C THR A 264 -4.13 3.22 -7.22
N LYS A 265 -5.11 3.10 -6.32
CA LYS A 265 -4.98 2.39 -5.03
C LYS A 265 -5.46 0.94 -5.05
N ASN A 266 -5.88 0.41 -6.21
CA ASN A 266 -6.37 -0.96 -6.36
C ASN A 266 -7.59 -1.30 -5.47
N TYR A 267 -8.67 -0.50 -5.59
CA TYR A 267 -9.96 -0.69 -4.91
C TYR A 267 -11.07 -1.12 -5.89
N PRO A 268 -11.15 -2.41 -6.27
CA PRO A 268 -12.06 -2.89 -7.31
C PRO A 268 -13.55 -2.73 -6.96
N GLU A 269 -13.93 -2.82 -5.70
CA GLU A 269 -15.33 -2.64 -5.27
C GLU A 269 -15.77 -1.18 -5.42
N ILE A 270 -14.90 -0.22 -5.06
CA ILE A 270 -15.17 1.21 -5.23
C ILE A 270 -15.29 1.56 -6.72
N LEU A 271 -14.40 0.99 -7.55
CA LEU A 271 -14.49 1.16 -8.99
C LEU A 271 -15.81 0.61 -9.54
N THR A 272 -16.20 -0.59 -9.11
CA THR A 272 -17.45 -1.24 -9.52
C THR A 272 -18.67 -0.41 -9.13
N LEU A 273 -18.74 0.07 -7.88
CA LEU A 273 -19.82 0.94 -7.41
C LEU A 273 -19.89 2.23 -8.23
N THR A 274 -18.73 2.85 -8.44
CA THR A 274 -18.67 4.16 -9.11
C THR A 274 -19.05 4.08 -10.58
N LEU A 275 -18.60 3.05 -11.29
CA LEU A 275 -18.94 2.88 -12.70
C LEU A 275 -20.38 2.40 -12.89
N ARG A 276 -20.93 1.56 -12.01
CA ARG A 276 -22.35 1.17 -12.10
C ARG A 276 -23.31 2.33 -11.84
N GLY A 277 -22.96 3.22 -10.92
CA GLY A 277 -23.78 4.37 -10.55
C GLY A 277 -23.71 5.54 -11.54
N ALA A 278 -22.86 5.50 -12.57
CA ALA A 278 -22.57 6.66 -13.40
C ALA A 278 -22.47 6.32 -14.89
N ASN A 279 -22.76 7.30 -15.76
CA ASN A 279 -22.63 7.10 -17.21
C ASN A 279 -21.14 6.98 -17.61
N HIS A 280 -20.72 5.75 -17.92
CA HIS A 280 -19.33 5.35 -18.22
C HIS A 280 -18.61 6.29 -19.20
N ASN A 281 -19.31 6.81 -20.20
CA ASN A 281 -18.69 7.61 -21.27
C ASN A 281 -18.07 8.92 -20.76
N ARG A 282 -18.55 9.48 -19.65
CA ARG A 282 -18.02 10.74 -19.10
C ARG A 282 -16.66 10.59 -18.41
N PHE A 283 -16.25 9.36 -18.10
CA PHE A 283 -15.02 9.05 -17.35
C PHE A 283 -13.91 8.49 -18.21
N ALA A 284 -14.12 8.33 -19.52
CA ALA A 284 -13.14 7.65 -20.38
C ALA A 284 -11.72 8.24 -20.30
N PRO A 285 -11.49 9.57 -20.32
CA PRO A 285 -10.14 10.12 -20.18
C PRO A 285 -9.49 9.79 -18.82
N ASP A 286 -10.25 9.89 -17.74
CA ASP A 286 -9.78 9.65 -16.37
C ASP A 286 -9.46 8.16 -16.14
N ILE A 287 -10.29 7.26 -16.69
CA ILE A 287 -10.06 5.81 -16.67
C ILE A 287 -8.76 5.46 -17.40
N ARG A 288 -8.55 6.00 -18.62
CA ARG A 288 -7.35 5.71 -19.41
C ARG A 288 -6.07 6.01 -18.66
N LEU A 289 -5.98 7.23 -18.12
CA LEU A 289 -4.78 7.72 -17.44
C LEU A 289 -4.52 6.93 -16.15
N ALA A 290 -5.58 6.64 -15.39
CA ALA A 290 -5.45 5.86 -14.16
C ALA A 290 -5.09 4.39 -14.43
N VAL A 291 -5.63 3.77 -15.47
CA VAL A 291 -5.33 2.38 -15.83
C VAL A 291 -3.88 2.20 -16.26
N ILE A 292 -3.31 3.17 -17.00
CA ILE A 292 -1.88 3.16 -17.35
C ILE A 292 -1.04 3.16 -16.07
N PHE A 293 -1.34 4.06 -15.12
CA PHE A 293 -0.65 4.10 -13.84
C PHE A 293 -0.82 2.82 -13.02
N ALA A 294 -2.03 2.23 -13.00
CA ALA A 294 -2.25 0.95 -12.32
C ALA A 294 -1.46 -0.20 -12.96
N THR A 295 -1.32 -0.19 -14.29
CA THR A 295 -0.45 -1.12 -15.00
C THR A 295 1.00 -0.92 -14.59
N GLU A 296 1.51 0.33 -14.54
CA GLU A 296 2.86 0.63 -14.04
C GLU A 296 3.13 0.17 -12.59
N LYS A 297 2.07 -0.01 -11.79
CA LYS A 297 2.13 -0.55 -10.42
C LYS A 297 1.85 -2.04 -10.32
N ASP A 298 1.73 -2.75 -11.44
CA ASP A 298 1.46 -4.19 -11.52
C ASP A 298 0.12 -4.59 -10.88
N ASN A 299 -0.87 -3.69 -10.93
CA ASN A 299 -2.22 -3.97 -10.44
C ASN A 299 -3.11 -4.52 -11.58
N ASP A 300 -2.83 -5.73 -12.06
CA ASP A 300 -3.61 -6.39 -13.13
C ASP A 300 -5.10 -6.55 -12.83
N THR A 301 -5.42 -6.89 -11.58
CA THR A 301 -6.80 -7.12 -11.12
C THR A 301 -7.70 -5.90 -11.37
N ILE A 302 -7.24 -4.69 -11.03
CA ILE A 302 -8.01 -3.46 -11.24
C ILE A 302 -8.07 -3.04 -12.70
N VAL A 303 -7.01 -3.29 -13.48
CA VAL A 303 -6.98 -3.02 -14.92
C VAL A 303 -7.97 -3.91 -15.67
N THR A 304 -7.95 -5.21 -15.37
CA THR A 304 -8.91 -6.18 -15.90
C THR A 304 -10.33 -5.78 -15.52
N LYS A 305 -10.55 -5.40 -14.25
CA LYS A 305 -11.86 -4.97 -13.79
C LYS A 305 -12.35 -3.69 -14.47
N ALA A 306 -11.45 -2.73 -14.67
CA ALA A 306 -11.76 -1.50 -15.40
C ALA A 306 -12.14 -1.79 -16.86
N TYR A 307 -11.44 -2.73 -17.51
CA TYR A 307 -11.74 -3.15 -18.87
C TYR A 307 -13.11 -3.85 -18.97
N GLU A 308 -13.44 -4.74 -18.03
CA GLU A 308 -14.77 -5.38 -17.97
C GLU A 308 -15.91 -4.37 -17.80
N LEU A 309 -15.72 -3.39 -16.92
CA LEU A 309 -16.76 -2.43 -16.57
C LEU A 309 -16.94 -1.31 -17.61
N ALA A 310 -15.87 -0.95 -18.32
CA ALA A 310 -15.86 0.18 -19.25
C ALA A 310 -14.97 -0.06 -20.48
N PRO A 311 -15.23 -1.10 -21.30
CA PRO A 311 -14.35 -1.46 -22.42
C PRO A 311 -14.23 -0.31 -23.45
N LYS A 312 -15.31 0.46 -23.65
CA LYS A 312 -15.32 1.64 -24.56
C LYS A 312 -14.37 2.76 -24.12
N SER A 313 -13.95 2.76 -22.87
CA SER A 313 -12.96 3.73 -22.37
C SER A 313 -11.54 3.40 -22.85
N PHE A 314 -11.28 2.18 -23.34
CA PHE A 314 -9.97 1.75 -23.81
C PHE A 314 -9.88 1.96 -25.32
N ASN A 315 -9.17 3.00 -25.75
CA ASN A 315 -8.86 3.17 -27.17
C ASN A 315 -7.57 2.41 -27.54
N SER A 316 -7.28 2.35 -28.83
CA SER A 316 -6.07 1.71 -29.35
C SER A 316 -4.79 2.19 -28.67
N VAL A 317 -4.62 3.49 -28.48
CA VAL A 317 -3.43 4.07 -27.83
C VAL A 317 -3.26 3.57 -26.40
N THR A 318 -4.34 3.55 -25.61
CA THR A 318 -4.30 3.07 -24.23
C THR A 318 -4.00 1.57 -24.17
N ILE A 319 -4.61 0.75 -25.03
CA ILE A 319 -4.33 -0.69 -25.09
C ILE A 319 -2.87 -0.95 -25.46
N GLN A 320 -2.36 -0.23 -26.45
CA GLN A 320 -0.95 -0.32 -26.86
C GLN A 320 0.00 0.03 -25.71
N GLN A 321 -0.28 1.09 -24.95
CA GLN A 321 0.52 1.47 -23.78
C GLN A 321 0.47 0.41 -22.68
N ILE A 322 -0.71 -0.11 -22.35
CA ILE A 322 -0.88 -1.17 -21.34
C ILE A 322 -0.06 -2.39 -21.72
N VAL A 323 -0.14 -2.85 -22.98
CA VAL A 323 0.59 -4.05 -23.44
C VAL A 323 2.10 -3.84 -23.39
N LEU A 324 2.61 -2.67 -23.78
CA LEU A 324 4.04 -2.36 -23.68
C LEU A 324 4.54 -2.37 -22.23
N ILE A 325 3.76 -1.81 -21.31
CA ILE A 325 4.11 -1.77 -19.87
C ILE A 325 4.03 -3.18 -19.27
N ALA A 326 2.94 -3.92 -19.53
CA ALA A 326 2.76 -5.28 -19.06
C ALA A 326 3.85 -6.24 -19.57
N ALA A 327 4.24 -6.10 -20.84
CA ALA A 327 5.32 -6.86 -21.44
C ALA A 327 6.68 -6.58 -20.78
N LYS A 328 6.94 -5.34 -20.38
CA LYS A 328 8.14 -4.95 -19.64
C LYS A 328 8.17 -5.56 -18.23
N GLN A 329 7.02 -5.56 -17.56
CA GLN A 329 6.91 -6.00 -16.16
C GLN A 329 6.81 -7.52 -16.00
N GLY A 330 6.45 -8.26 -17.04
CA GLY A 330 6.20 -9.69 -16.91
C GLY A 330 4.75 -10.03 -16.56
N ASN A 331 3.81 -9.11 -16.80
CA ASN A 331 2.41 -9.31 -16.47
C ASN A 331 1.67 -10.07 -17.58
N LEU A 332 1.80 -11.40 -17.55
CA LEU A 332 1.17 -12.30 -18.54
C LEU A 332 -0.36 -12.17 -18.58
N PRO A 333 -1.12 -12.10 -17.45
CA PRO A 333 -2.57 -11.97 -17.48
C PRO A 333 -3.06 -10.78 -18.32
N LEU A 334 -2.45 -9.60 -18.15
CA LEU A 334 -2.81 -8.42 -18.94
C LEU A 334 -2.44 -8.56 -20.41
N VAL A 335 -1.27 -9.14 -20.71
CA VAL A 335 -0.88 -9.40 -22.10
C VAL A 335 -1.89 -10.33 -22.76
N THR A 336 -2.24 -11.46 -22.14
CA THR A 336 -3.20 -12.43 -22.69
C THR A 336 -4.58 -11.79 -22.89
N LEU A 337 -5.03 -10.93 -21.96
CA LEU A 337 -6.29 -10.19 -22.08
C LEU A 337 -6.32 -9.31 -23.34
N PHE A 338 -5.24 -8.56 -23.59
CA PHE A 338 -5.18 -7.59 -24.68
C PHE A 338 -4.59 -8.13 -25.99
N ALA A 339 -3.88 -9.27 -25.98
CA ALA A 339 -3.27 -9.90 -27.16
C ALA A 339 -4.30 -10.24 -28.24
N LYS A 340 -5.53 -10.57 -27.81
CA LYS A 340 -6.67 -10.90 -28.68
C LYS A 340 -7.47 -9.67 -29.11
N HIS A 341 -7.11 -8.47 -28.64
CA HIS A 341 -7.86 -7.26 -28.92
C HIS A 341 -7.57 -6.76 -30.36
N PRO A 342 -8.60 -6.48 -31.19
CA PRO A 342 -8.40 -6.06 -32.57
C PRO A 342 -7.54 -4.80 -32.69
N ASP A 343 -7.74 -3.82 -31.80
CA ASP A 343 -6.96 -2.58 -31.81
C ASP A 343 -5.46 -2.74 -31.58
N LEU A 344 -5.04 -3.77 -30.83
CA LEU A 344 -3.62 -4.07 -30.65
C LEU A 344 -3.04 -4.65 -31.94
N LEU A 345 -3.76 -5.62 -32.50
CA LEU A 345 -3.39 -6.34 -33.71
C LEU A 345 -3.28 -5.42 -34.94
N CYS A 346 -4.04 -4.32 -34.98
CA CYS A 346 -3.93 -3.32 -36.04
C CYS A 346 -2.57 -2.58 -36.08
N SER A 347 -1.77 -2.59 -35.01
CA SER A 347 -0.46 -1.91 -34.95
C SER A 347 0.69 -2.91 -34.92
N SER A 348 1.18 -3.30 -36.10
CA SER A 348 2.32 -4.23 -36.23
C SER A 348 3.56 -3.72 -35.49
N GLN A 349 3.77 -2.40 -35.45
CA GLN A 349 4.90 -1.79 -34.76
C GLN A 349 4.79 -1.93 -33.25
N THR A 350 3.62 -1.68 -32.65
CA THR A 350 3.43 -1.82 -31.20
C THR A 350 3.64 -3.28 -30.78
N VAL A 351 3.05 -4.23 -31.51
CA VAL A 351 3.23 -5.65 -31.22
C VAL A 351 4.70 -6.06 -31.30
N GLN A 352 5.41 -5.64 -32.36
CA GLN A 352 6.85 -5.90 -32.49
C GLN A 352 7.64 -5.31 -31.31
N SER A 353 7.34 -4.07 -30.91
CA SER A 353 7.97 -3.43 -29.74
C SER A 353 7.68 -4.20 -28.45
N ALA A 354 6.43 -4.64 -28.23
CA ALA A 354 6.05 -5.40 -27.05
C ALA A 354 6.78 -6.75 -26.97
N ILE A 355 6.88 -7.49 -28.09
CA ILE A 355 7.62 -8.75 -28.15
C ILE A 355 9.10 -8.51 -27.84
N LYS A 356 9.73 -7.52 -28.47
CA LYS A 356 11.15 -7.18 -28.22
C LYS A 356 11.40 -6.81 -26.76
N ILE A 357 10.52 -5.99 -26.17
CA ILE A 357 10.59 -5.61 -24.75
C ILE A 357 10.48 -6.86 -23.86
N ALA A 358 9.51 -7.73 -24.11
CA ALA A 358 9.34 -8.97 -23.34
C ALA A 358 10.60 -9.85 -23.40
N MET A 359 11.18 -10.03 -24.59
CA MET A 359 12.41 -10.81 -24.78
C MET A 359 13.62 -10.19 -24.07
N GLN A 360 13.80 -8.87 -24.19
CA GLN A 360 14.86 -8.13 -23.50
C GLN A 360 14.77 -8.27 -21.97
N HIS A 361 13.55 -8.34 -21.44
CA HIS A 361 13.29 -8.56 -20.01
C HIS A 361 13.15 -10.04 -19.62
N ARG A 362 13.45 -10.97 -20.54
CA ARG A 362 13.40 -12.43 -20.33
C ARG A 362 12.02 -12.99 -19.98
N HIS A 363 10.96 -12.34 -20.42
CA HIS A 363 9.58 -12.80 -20.27
C HIS A 363 9.17 -13.67 -21.47
N GLU A 364 9.74 -14.87 -21.58
CA GLU A 364 9.55 -15.77 -22.72
C GLU A 364 8.07 -16.11 -22.98
N ALA A 365 7.30 -16.42 -21.93
CA ALA A 365 5.88 -16.75 -22.05
C ALA A 365 5.04 -15.61 -22.66
N ILE A 366 5.37 -14.36 -22.33
CA ILE A 366 4.70 -13.17 -22.89
C ILE A 366 5.04 -12.99 -24.35
N ALA A 367 6.33 -13.08 -24.68
CA ALA A 367 6.79 -12.96 -26.06
C ALA A 367 6.17 -14.05 -26.94
N LEU A 368 6.08 -15.28 -26.42
CA LEU A 368 5.41 -16.40 -27.08
C LEU A 368 3.93 -16.10 -27.32
N GLU A 369 3.18 -15.71 -26.28
CA GLU A 369 1.75 -15.39 -26.39
C GLU A 369 1.49 -14.29 -27.44
N LEU A 370 2.32 -13.24 -27.45
CA LEU A 370 2.22 -12.16 -28.44
C LEU A 370 2.56 -12.62 -29.87
N ILE A 371 3.56 -13.49 -30.04
CA ILE A 371 3.93 -14.05 -31.35
C ILE A 371 2.80 -14.95 -31.89
N THR A 372 2.23 -15.78 -31.04
CA THR A 372 1.11 -16.66 -31.39
C THR A 372 -0.12 -15.84 -31.78
N ALA A 373 -0.48 -14.83 -30.97
CA ALA A 373 -1.63 -13.97 -31.25
C ALA A 373 -1.46 -13.12 -32.52
N ALA A 374 -0.23 -12.70 -32.85
CA ALA A 374 0.05 -11.80 -33.97
C ALA A 374 0.58 -12.49 -35.24
N HIS A 375 0.59 -13.82 -35.29
CA HIS A 375 1.17 -14.61 -36.38
C HIS A 375 0.80 -14.10 -37.79
N ALA A 376 -0.47 -13.79 -38.01
CA ALA A 376 -1.02 -13.37 -39.30
C ALA A 376 -0.57 -11.97 -39.76
N ILE A 377 -0.13 -11.12 -38.81
CA ILE A 377 0.15 -9.70 -39.05
C ILE A 377 1.66 -9.43 -39.10
N LEU A 378 2.45 -10.32 -38.48
CA LEU A 378 3.91 -10.22 -38.49
C LEU A 378 4.46 -10.48 -39.90
N ARG A 379 5.11 -9.46 -40.47
CA ARG A 379 5.84 -9.57 -41.75
C ARG A 379 7.02 -10.53 -41.61
N LEU A 380 7.41 -11.16 -42.71
CA LEU A 380 8.54 -12.10 -42.75
C LEU A 380 9.85 -11.49 -42.22
N SER A 381 10.14 -10.22 -42.54
CA SER A 381 11.32 -9.52 -42.03
C SER A 381 11.31 -9.42 -40.50
N VAL A 382 10.16 -9.07 -39.92
CA VAL A 382 10.00 -8.97 -38.47
C VAL A 382 10.14 -10.35 -37.81
N LYS A 383 9.56 -11.40 -38.41
CA LYS A 383 9.73 -12.78 -37.92
C LYS A 383 11.20 -13.21 -37.89
N ARG A 384 11.98 -12.85 -38.92
CA ARG A 384 13.43 -13.11 -38.96
C ARG A 384 14.19 -12.36 -37.87
N ASP A 385 13.89 -11.08 -37.65
CA ASP A 385 14.50 -10.29 -36.59
C ASP A 385 14.20 -10.87 -35.20
N LEU A 386 12.94 -11.27 -34.96
CA LEU A 386 12.51 -11.89 -33.70
C LEU A 386 13.17 -13.25 -33.50
N LEU A 387 13.37 -14.02 -34.57
CA LEU A 387 14.05 -15.31 -34.52
C LEU A 387 15.54 -15.16 -34.16
N GLU A 388 16.25 -14.21 -34.76
CA GLU A 388 17.65 -13.90 -34.38
C GLU A 388 17.74 -13.52 -32.90
N MET A 389 16.80 -12.70 -32.43
CA MET A 389 16.73 -12.30 -31.01
C MET A 389 16.44 -13.50 -30.09
N ALA A 390 15.51 -14.39 -30.49
CA ALA A 390 15.16 -15.56 -29.69
C ALA A 390 16.34 -16.53 -29.57
N VAL A 391 17.09 -16.67 -30.67
CA VAL A 391 18.32 -17.47 -30.71
C VAL A 391 19.43 -16.87 -29.85
N ALA A 392 19.59 -15.55 -29.87
CA ALA A 392 20.57 -14.86 -29.03
C ALA A 392 20.29 -15.01 -27.53
N PHE A 393 19.02 -15.14 -27.13
CA PHE A 393 18.61 -15.33 -25.73
C PHE A 393 18.37 -16.80 -25.32
N GLY A 394 18.38 -17.74 -26.27
CA GLY A 394 18.12 -19.16 -26.02
C GLY A 394 16.65 -19.51 -25.78
N PHE A 395 15.70 -18.72 -26.28
CA PHE A 395 14.25 -18.95 -26.08
C PHE A 395 13.70 -20.01 -27.04
N ASN A 396 13.93 -21.28 -26.70
CA ASN A 396 13.58 -22.43 -27.54
C ASN A 396 12.08 -22.52 -27.84
N SER A 397 11.18 -22.10 -26.95
CA SER A 397 9.74 -22.14 -27.21
C SER A 397 9.35 -21.17 -28.33
N ILE A 398 9.91 -19.96 -28.32
CA ILE A 398 9.71 -18.93 -29.35
C ILE A 398 10.32 -19.38 -30.68
N ILE A 399 11.50 -19.99 -30.66
CA ILE A 399 12.16 -20.50 -31.88
C ILE A 399 11.31 -21.57 -32.54
N ARG A 400 10.78 -22.52 -31.76
CA ARG A 400 9.86 -23.56 -32.27
C ARG A 400 8.62 -22.94 -32.89
N GLU A 401 7.97 -22.02 -32.17
CA GLU A 401 6.77 -21.34 -32.66
C GLU A 401 7.04 -20.59 -33.97
N LEU A 402 8.10 -19.79 -34.05
CA LEU A 402 8.45 -19.08 -35.28
C LEU A 402 8.77 -20.05 -36.44
N PHE A 403 9.42 -21.18 -36.19
CA PHE A 403 9.67 -22.20 -37.22
C PHE A 403 8.41 -22.96 -37.67
N ASN A 404 7.40 -23.08 -36.82
CA ASN A 404 6.10 -23.68 -37.15
C ASN A 404 5.25 -22.74 -38.02
N GLN A 405 5.58 -21.45 -38.07
CA GLN A 405 4.90 -20.44 -38.88
C GLN A 405 5.39 -20.40 -40.35
N ASP A 406 5.92 -21.51 -40.86
CA ASP A 406 6.41 -21.71 -42.24
C ASP A 406 7.32 -20.60 -42.79
N ILE A 407 8.25 -20.13 -41.95
CA ILE A 407 9.25 -19.15 -42.37
C ILE A 407 10.18 -19.80 -43.42
N LYS A 408 10.03 -19.40 -44.69
CA LYS A 408 11.01 -19.74 -45.74
C LYS A 408 12.32 -19.02 -45.45
N MET A 409 13.35 -19.79 -45.14
CA MET A 409 14.70 -19.28 -44.85
C MET A 409 15.70 -19.85 -45.83
N GLU A 410 16.68 -19.02 -46.20
CA GLU A 410 17.81 -19.42 -47.01
C GLU A 410 18.82 -20.19 -46.14
N PRO A 411 19.59 -21.14 -46.70
CA PRO A 411 20.62 -21.88 -45.96
C PRO A 411 21.59 -20.98 -45.19
N ARG A 412 22.02 -19.86 -45.80
CA ARG A 412 22.91 -18.87 -45.18
C ARG A 412 22.32 -18.23 -43.92
N PHE A 413 21.00 -18.14 -43.82
CA PHE A 413 20.34 -17.60 -42.64
C PHE A 413 20.42 -18.59 -41.47
N TYR A 414 20.31 -19.90 -41.73
CA TYR A 414 20.52 -20.93 -40.69
C TYR A 414 21.95 -20.89 -40.14
N ASP A 415 22.96 -20.77 -41.00
CA ASP A 415 24.35 -20.64 -40.57
C ASP A 415 24.56 -19.44 -39.64
N ARG A 416 23.92 -18.31 -39.97
CA ARG A 416 23.92 -17.11 -39.13
C ARG A 416 23.28 -17.37 -37.76
N LEU A 417 22.11 -18.02 -37.72
CA LEU A 417 21.45 -18.37 -36.45
C LEU A 417 22.32 -19.32 -35.60
N ILE A 418 22.93 -20.34 -36.22
CA ILE A 418 23.84 -21.26 -35.52
C ILE A 418 25.04 -20.52 -34.95
N SER A 419 25.61 -19.58 -35.70
CA SER A 419 26.72 -18.74 -35.24
C SER A 419 26.32 -17.90 -34.02
N ILE A 420 25.14 -17.25 -34.07
CA ILE A 420 24.59 -16.48 -32.93
C ILE A 420 24.39 -17.39 -31.70
N ALA A 421 23.79 -18.57 -31.88
CA ALA A 421 23.55 -19.53 -30.80
C ALA A 421 24.85 -20.00 -30.14
N LYS A 422 25.87 -20.32 -30.94
CA LYS A 422 27.20 -20.72 -30.46
C LYS A 422 27.90 -19.59 -29.71
N ALA A 423 27.85 -18.38 -30.23
CA ALA A 423 28.44 -17.20 -29.59
C ALA A 423 27.83 -16.92 -28.20
N ASN A 424 26.57 -17.29 -27.99
CA ASN A 424 25.86 -17.15 -26.71
C ASN A 424 25.79 -18.46 -25.90
N LEU A 425 26.52 -19.50 -26.30
CA LEU A 425 26.60 -20.80 -25.61
C LEU A 425 25.25 -21.54 -25.46
N HIS A 426 24.34 -21.37 -26.41
CA HIS A 426 23.04 -22.04 -26.43
C HIS A 426 23.08 -23.32 -27.26
N SER A 427 23.70 -24.38 -26.73
CA SER A 427 23.87 -25.68 -27.41
C SER A 427 22.53 -26.34 -27.80
N ASP A 428 21.51 -26.25 -26.94
CA ASP A 428 20.16 -26.75 -27.24
C ASP A 428 19.53 -26.03 -28.42
N THR A 429 19.73 -24.71 -28.49
CA THR A 429 19.29 -23.90 -29.62
C THR A 429 20.02 -24.28 -30.91
N VAL A 430 21.34 -24.55 -30.86
CA VAL A 430 22.09 -25.07 -32.02
C VAL A 430 21.49 -26.40 -32.50
N ARG A 431 21.20 -27.33 -31.58
CA ARG A 431 20.59 -28.63 -31.90
C ARG A 431 19.20 -28.45 -32.52
N LEU A 432 18.39 -27.55 -31.97
CA LEU A 432 17.05 -27.22 -32.47
C LEU A 432 17.10 -26.64 -33.90
N ILE A 433 17.99 -25.70 -34.17
CA ILE A 433 18.14 -25.07 -35.48
C ILE A 433 18.61 -26.10 -36.53
N LYS A 434 19.60 -26.94 -36.19
CA LYS A 434 20.08 -28.02 -37.09
C LYS A 434 18.97 -29.00 -37.44
N ARG A 435 18.17 -29.44 -36.46
CA ARG A 435 17.00 -30.30 -36.72
C ARG A 435 16.04 -29.69 -37.74
N LYS A 436 15.71 -28.39 -37.61
CA LYS A 436 14.85 -27.71 -38.59
C LYS A 436 15.47 -27.67 -39.98
N MET A 437 16.78 -27.41 -40.06
CA MET A 437 17.54 -27.38 -41.32
C MET A 437 17.52 -28.75 -42.03
N ASP A 438 17.61 -29.83 -41.25
CA ASP A 438 17.56 -31.22 -41.75
C ASP A 438 16.13 -31.70 -42.08
N GLY A 439 15.11 -30.84 -41.90
CA GLY A 439 13.70 -31.17 -42.14
C GLY A 439 13.10 -32.10 -41.07
N LEU A 440 13.76 -32.25 -39.91
CA LEU A 440 13.27 -33.07 -38.81
C LEU A 440 12.17 -32.34 -38.02
N PRO A 441 11.20 -33.08 -37.43
CA PRO A 441 10.17 -32.47 -36.58
C PRO A 441 10.78 -31.78 -35.35
N LEU A 442 10.16 -30.69 -34.92
CA LEU A 442 10.63 -29.86 -33.80
C LEU A 442 10.09 -30.28 -32.43
N GLU A 443 9.27 -31.33 -32.37
CA GLU A 443 8.74 -31.85 -31.12
C GLU A 443 9.86 -32.39 -30.22
N GLU A 444 9.66 -32.27 -28.92
CA GLU A 444 10.57 -32.81 -27.93
C GLU A 444 10.62 -34.33 -28.09
N GLU A 445 11.81 -34.85 -28.37
CA GLU A 445 12.09 -36.24 -28.01
C GLU A 445 11.86 -36.30 -26.51
N LYS A 446 10.74 -36.91 -26.08
CA LYS A 446 10.52 -37.24 -24.67
C LYS A 446 11.81 -37.88 -24.15
N GLU A 447 12.43 -37.19 -23.20
CA GLU A 447 13.75 -37.49 -22.65
C GLU A 447 13.86 -38.97 -22.23
N ASN A 448 14.36 -39.81 -23.13
CA ASN A 448 14.91 -41.12 -22.80
C ASN A 448 16.39 -41.21 -23.22
N ARG A 449 17.01 -40.07 -23.57
CA ARG A 449 18.44 -40.01 -23.90
C ARG A 449 19.23 -39.62 -22.67
N THR A 450 20.11 -40.51 -22.26
CA THR A 450 21.20 -40.25 -21.30
C THR A 450 21.94 -38.96 -21.70
N PRO A 451 22.20 -38.04 -20.75
CA PRO A 451 22.85 -36.78 -21.06
C PRO A 451 24.25 -37.04 -21.64
N ASP A 452 24.48 -36.55 -22.86
CA ASP A 452 25.75 -36.70 -23.56
C ASP A 452 26.73 -35.62 -23.08
N TRP A 453 27.23 -35.80 -21.86
CA TRP A 453 28.16 -34.87 -21.19
C TRP A 453 29.50 -34.71 -21.94
N LEU A 454 29.80 -35.61 -22.88
CA LEU A 454 31.02 -35.58 -23.70
C LEU A 454 31.04 -34.42 -24.69
N ASP A 455 29.92 -34.09 -25.32
CA ASP A 455 29.84 -32.95 -26.26
C ASP A 455 29.96 -31.61 -25.53
N THR A 456 29.45 -31.53 -24.31
CA THR A 456 29.53 -30.30 -23.50
C THR A 456 30.95 -30.05 -22.99
N LEU A 457 31.68 -31.10 -22.60
CA LEU A 457 33.09 -30.99 -22.22
C LEU A 457 34.00 -30.63 -23.40
N SER A 458 33.74 -31.18 -24.59
CA SER A 458 34.51 -30.90 -25.81
C SER A 458 34.46 -29.40 -26.19
N ASP A 459 33.27 -28.79 -26.16
CA ASP A 459 33.12 -27.37 -26.49
C ASP A 459 33.75 -26.45 -25.42
N THR A 460 33.67 -26.82 -24.14
CA THR A 460 34.30 -26.07 -23.05
C THR A 460 35.84 -26.13 -23.14
N PHE A 461 36.40 -27.28 -23.57
CA PHE A 461 37.84 -27.47 -23.78
C PHE A 461 38.38 -26.69 -24.99
N CYS A 462 37.59 -26.55 -26.06
CA CYS A 462 37.97 -25.74 -27.23
C CYS A 462 38.05 -24.24 -26.90
N GLN A 463 37.23 -23.74 -25.97
CA GLN A 463 37.26 -22.32 -25.56
C GLN A 463 38.43 -21.98 -24.63
N LEU A 464 38.79 -22.87 -23.70
CA LEU A 464 39.98 -22.70 -22.85
C LEU A 464 41.29 -22.63 -23.65
N LYS A 465 41.34 -23.25 -24.83
CA LYS A 465 42.48 -23.19 -25.76
C LYS A 465 42.57 -21.89 -26.57
N LEU A 466 41.46 -21.17 -26.76
CA LEU A 466 41.43 -19.92 -27.53
C LEU A 466 41.64 -18.68 -26.67
N SER A 467 41.36 -18.75 -25.36
CA SER A 467 41.58 -17.64 -24.41
C SER A 467 43.02 -17.55 -23.86
N SER A 468 43.90 -18.50 -24.16
CA SER A 468 45.27 -18.56 -23.62
C SER A 468 46.34 -17.90 -24.50
N SER A 469 45.99 -17.25 -25.61
CA SER A 469 46.98 -16.68 -26.56
C SER A 469 46.80 -15.20 -26.85
N SER A 470 46.64 -14.35 -25.83
CA SER A 470 47.11 -12.95 -25.80
C SER A 470 46.49 -12.21 -24.61
N TYR A 471 47.26 -12.04 -23.54
CA TYR A 471 46.92 -11.07 -22.50
C TYR A 471 48.19 -10.31 -22.09
N GLN A 472 48.31 -9.06 -22.54
CA GLN A 472 49.14 -8.03 -21.91
C GLN A 472 48.19 -7.03 -21.22
N PRO A 473 48.49 -6.55 -20.00
CA PRO A 473 47.59 -5.63 -19.31
C PRO A 473 47.91 -4.19 -19.71
N THR A 474 46.92 -3.47 -20.23
CA THR A 474 46.91 -2.00 -20.22
C THR A 474 45.88 -1.49 -19.22
N LEU A 475 46.34 -0.56 -18.38
CA LEU A 475 45.54 0.32 -17.55
C LEU A 475 44.51 1.09 -18.38
N PHE A 476 43.27 1.24 -17.89
CA PHE A 476 42.63 2.53 -17.61
C PHE A 476 41.20 2.37 -17.04
N GLU A 477 40.92 3.21 -16.05
CA GLU A 477 39.63 3.81 -15.62
C GLU A 477 38.37 2.96 -15.39
N THR A 478 38.02 2.81 -14.11
CA THR A 478 36.68 2.41 -13.64
C THR A 478 35.79 3.63 -13.44
N THR A 479 34.66 3.67 -14.14
CA THR A 479 33.49 4.46 -13.75
C THR A 479 32.49 3.59 -13.00
N ASN A 480 31.87 4.22 -12.00
CA ASN A 480 30.96 3.68 -10.99
C ASN A 480 29.82 2.82 -11.53
N VAL A 481 29.68 1.58 -11.03
CA VAL A 481 28.38 0.97 -10.69
C VAL A 481 28.55 0.03 -9.48
N TYR A 482 27.64 0.19 -8.53
CA TYR A 482 27.45 -0.56 -7.29
C TYR A 482 27.58 -2.09 -7.41
N THR A 483 28.33 -2.69 -6.49
CA THR A 483 28.17 -4.09 -6.06
C THR A 483 27.83 -4.13 -4.56
N PRO A 484 27.08 -5.15 -4.09
CA PRO A 484 26.52 -5.19 -2.75
C PRO A 484 27.59 -5.55 -1.71
N ILE A 485 27.58 -4.80 -0.60
CA ILE A 485 28.50 -5.00 0.52
C ILE A 485 28.25 -6.37 1.17
N ALA A 486 29.26 -7.22 1.08
CA ALA A 486 29.45 -8.36 1.98
C ALA A 486 29.59 -7.84 3.42
N ARG A 487 28.82 -8.42 4.33
CA ARG A 487 28.88 -8.13 5.77
C ARG A 487 30.22 -8.61 6.34
N THR A 488 31.17 -7.70 6.48
CA THR A 488 32.27 -7.84 7.44
C THR A 488 31.84 -7.23 8.77
N SER A 489 31.82 -8.08 9.80
CA SER A 489 31.69 -7.75 11.21
C SER A 489 32.58 -6.57 11.60
N THR A 490 31.98 -5.43 11.91
CA THR A 490 32.62 -4.34 12.64
C THR A 490 32.13 -4.36 14.09
N ARG A 491 33.09 -4.28 15.02
CA ARG A 491 32.91 -4.23 16.47
C ARG A 491 31.84 -3.21 16.88
N ASN A 492 30.89 -3.67 17.70
CA ASN A 492 29.94 -2.86 18.44
C ASN A 492 30.68 -1.85 19.32
N GLN A 493 30.57 -0.55 19.01
CA GLN A 493 30.73 0.49 20.03
C GLN A 493 29.37 0.70 20.70
N PRO A 494 29.29 0.71 22.05
CA PRO A 494 28.04 1.01 22.74
C PRO A 494 27.66 2.47 22.49
N LEU A 495 26.41 2.70 22.09
CA LEU A 495 25.81 4.03 22.08
C LEU A 495 25.77 4.55 23.52
N ALA A 496 26.46 5.66 23.77
CA ALA A 496 26.52 6.28 25.08
C ALA A 496 25.14 6.84 25.46
N ILE A 497 24.57 6.34 26.55
CA ILE A 497 23.34 6.87 27.17
C ILE A 497 23.60 8.33 27.56
N THR A 498 22.73 9.23 27.11
CA THR A 498 22.84 10.66 27.37
C THR A 498 22.62 10.95 28.86
N THR A 499 23.17 12.07 29.33
CA THR A 499 23.07 12.49 30.74
C THR A 499 21.62 12.67 31.19
N GLU A 500 20.71 13.03 30.26
CA GLU A 500 19.28 13.18 30.54
C GLU A 500 18.57 11.83 30.73
N GLU A 501 18.90 10.83 29.92
CA GLU A 501 18.35 9.47 30.06
C GLU A 501 18.78 8.83 31.40
N LYS A 502 20.01 9.11 31.87
CA LYS A 502 20.46 8.69 33.21
C LYS A 502 19.72 9.41 34.34
N ARG A 503 19.34 10.68 34.14
CA ARG A 503 18.58 11.48 35.11
C ARG A 503 17.16 10.95 35.26
N ILE A 504 16.51 10.63 34.14
CA ILE A 504 15.16 10.03 34.11
C ILE A 504 15.17 8.67 34.82
N LEU A 505 16.13 7.78 34.51
CA LEU A 505 16.24 6.48 35.18
C LEU A 505 16.45 6.59 36.70
N ARG A 506 17.22 7.58 37.16
CA ARG A 506 17.48 7.79 38.59
C ARG A 506 16.25 8.33 39.33
N ASN A 507 15.41 9.13 38.69
CA ASN A 507 14.19 9.69 39.29
C ASN A 507 13.01 8.72 39.36
N VAL A 508 13.07 7.60 38.62
CA VAL A 508 12.02 6.57 38.65
C VAL A 508 12.36 5.41 39.60
N LEU A 509 13.65 5.24 39.94
CA LEU A 509 14.15 4.21 40.85
C LEU A 509 14.24 4.65 42.32
N LEU A 510 13.98 5.93 42.59
CA LEU A 510 13.80 6.52 43.93
C LEU A 510 12.34 6.92 44.08
#